data_AF-A0A534JHI3-F1
#
_entry.id   AF-A0A534JHI3-F1
#
_cell.length_a   1.000
_cell.length_b   1.000
_cell.length_c   1.000
_cell.angle_alpha   90.00
_cell.angle_beta   90.00
_cell.angle_gamma   90.00
#
_symmetry.space_group_name_H-M   'P 1'
#
loop_
_entity.id
_entity.type
_entity.pdbx_description
1 polymer ?
#
loop_
_entity_poly.entity_id
_entity_poly.type
_entity_poly.pdbx_seq_one_letter_code
_entity_poly.pdbx_strand_id
1 'polypeptide(L)'
;MREENSRFLKLPLPAWYSTTPEVQSWLKRHPRFVPHFIPTSSSWVNLVERWFGELTQKAVRRGAFASVPDLVQTIEEFLAAWNENPRPFVWTAKLEDMLKKIERARAKLESIKPGSTQPRRRQKPEE
;
A
#
# COMPACT_ATOMS: atom_id res chain seq x y z
N MET A 1 -1.02 -31.13 7.13
CA MET A 1 0.22 -30.60 6.52
C MET A 1 0.50 -29.27 7.18
N ARG A 2 1.46 -29.28 8.11
CA ARG A 2 1.84 -28.17 8.98
C ARG A 2 3.26 -27.83 8.52
N GLU A 3 3.44 -26.79 7.72
CA GLU A 3 4.76 -26.40 7.22
C GLU A 3 4.80 -24.88 6.94
N GLU A 4 5.63 -24.21 7.75
CA GLU A 4 6.44 -23.03 7.43
C GLU A 4 5.80 -21.84 6.68
N ASN A 5 4.95 -21.06 7.36
CA ASN A 5 4.49 -19.76 6.82
C ASN A 5 5.09 -18.54 7.55
N SER A 6 6.30 -18.68 8.10
CA SER A 6 6.99 -17.62 8.82
C SER A 6 8.43 -17.49 8.33
N ARG A 7 8.72 -16.51 7.46
CA ARG A 7 10.09 -15.95 7.31
C ARG A 7 10.27 -14.71 6.44
N PHE A 8 9.22 -14.10 5.87
CA PHE A 8 9.37 -12.84 5.12
C PHE A 8 8.26 -11.84 5.48
N LEU A 9 8.64 -10.74 6.15
CA LEU A 9 7.75 -9.61 6.39
C LEU A 9 7.75 -8.72 5.14
N LYS A 10 6.71 -8.86 4.31
CA LYS A 10 6.49 -8.02 3.13
C LYS A 10 5.91 -6.68 3.57
N LEU A 11 6.72 -5.62 3.52
CA LEU A 11 6.27 -4.27 3.87
C LEU A 11 5.99 -3.48 2.58
N PRO A 12 4.73 -3.08 2.29
CA PRO A 12 4.44 -2.15 1.23
C PRO A 12 4.87 -0.74 1.67
N LEU A 13 6.06 -0.31 1.24
CA LEU A 13 6.60 1.02 1.56
C LEU A 13 6.33 2.01 0.42
N PRO A 14 5.89 3.25 0.70
CA PRO A 14 5.88 4.33 -0.28
C PRO A 14 7.30 4.62 -0.79
N ALA A 15 7.44 5.02 -2.06
CA ALA A 15 8.74 5.21 -2.72
C ALA A 15 9.67 6.25 -2.04
N TRP A 16 9.16 7.13 -1.18
CA TRP A 16 9.94 8.13 -0.44
C TRP A 16 10.45 7.64 0.93
N TYR A 17 9.88 6.58 1.50
CA TYR A 17 10.27 6.06 2.82
C TYR A 17 11.54 5.21 2.78
N SER A 18 11.82 4.61 1.61
CA SER A 18 12.96 3.70 1.44
C SER A 18 14.22 4.40 0.94
N THR A 19 14.18 5.70 0.61
CA THR A 19 15.31 6.39 -0.04
C THR A 19 16.21 7.15 0.93
N THR A 20 15.85 7.23 2.23
CA THR A 20 16.71 7.85 3.24
C THR A 20 17.94 6.98 3.53
N PRO A 21 19.15 7.57 3.66
CA PRO A 21 20.38 6.82 3.91
C PRO A 21 20.33 5.92 5.16
N GLU A 22 19.60 6.36 6.19
CA GLU A 22 19.45 5.66 7.46
C GLU A 22 18.64 4.36 7.27
N VAL A 23 17.52 4.43 6.55
CA VAL A 23 16.67 3.27 6.25
C VAL A 23 17.40 2.29 5.34
N GLN A 24 18.12 2.79 4.34
CA GLN A 24 18.95 1.96 3.46
C GLN A 24 20.05 1.22 4.23
N SER A 25 20.73 1.92 5.14
CA SER A 25 21.78 1.34 5.98
C SER A 25 21.21 0.31 6.97
N TRP A 26 20.00 0.54 7.47
CA TRP A 26 19.30 -0.43 8.30
C TRP A 26 18.89 -1.68 7.51
N LEU A 27 18.30 -1.53 6.32
CA LEU A 27 17.88 -2.65 5.47
C LEU A 27 19.07 -3.52 5.06
N LYS A 28 20.21 -2.92 4.72
CA LYS A 28 21.46 -3.65 4.43
C LYS A 28 21.92 -4.53 5.60
N ARG A 29 21.72 -4.08 6.84
CA ARG A 29 22.05 -4.84 8.05
C ARG A 29 21.02 -5.93 8.38
N HIS A 30 19.83 -5.88 7.79
CA HIS A 30 18.72 -6.78 8.12
C HIS A 30 18.14 -7.45 6.86
N PRO A 31 18.84 -8.46 6.29
CA PRO A 31 18.46 -9.09 5.02
C PRO A 31 17.12 -9.86 5.06
N ARG A 32 16.55 -10.06 6.25
CA ARG A 32 15.22 -10.64 6.44
C ARG A 32 14.10 -9.76 5.88
N PHE A 33 14.36 -8.47 5.67
CA PHE A 33 13.38 -7.51 5.14
C PHE A 33 13.68 -7.23 3.67
N VAL A 34 12.84 -7.74 2.78
CA VAL A 34 12.91 -7.47 1.34
C VAL A 34 11.78 -6.50 0.98
N PRO A 35 12.08 -5.25 0.59
CA PRO A 35 11.06 -4.30 0.18
C PRO A 35 10.48 -4.71 -1.19
N HIS A 36 9.15 -4.79 -1.27
CA HIS A 36 8.44 -4.94 -2.54
C HIS A 36 7.75 -3.62 -2.87
N PHE A 37 8.13 -3.02 -4.00
CA PHE A 37 7.55 -1.77 -4.44
C PHE A 37 6.22 -2.01 -5.16
N ILE A 38 5.17 -1.37 -4.66
CA ILE A 38 3.92 -1.21 -5.42
C ILE A 38 4.14 -0.15 -6.52
N PRO A 39 3.54 -0.31 -7.71
CA PRO A 39 3.71 0.67 -8.79
C PRO A 39 3.26 2.06 -8.35
N THR A 40 3.91 3.10 -8.88
CA THR A 40 3.53 4.50 -8.62
C THR A 40 2.05 4.72 -8.87
N SER A 41 1.39 5.46 -7.98
CA SER A 41 -0.06 5.70 -8.00
C SER A 41 -0.95 4.45 -7.78
N SER A 42 -0.39 3.35 -7.27
CA SER A 42 -1.13 2.14 -6.91
C SER A 42 -1.37 1.99 -5.40
N SER A 43 -1.70 3.10 -4.72
CA SER A 43 -2.04 3.09 -3.29
C SER A 43 -3.23 2.18 -2.96
N TRP A 44 -4.09 1.90 -3.94
CA TRP A 44 -5.20 0.95 -3.82
C TRP A 44 -4.76 -0.51 -3.57
N VAL A 45 -3.50 -0.86 -3.86
CA VAL A 45 -2.91 -2.17 -3.55
C VAL A 45 -2.39 -2.22 -2.11
N ASN A 46 -2.26 -1.05 -1.45
CA ASN A 46 -1.75 -0.98 -0.09
C ASN A 46 -2.83 -1.39 0.93
N LEU A 47 -2.80 -2.66 1.34
CA LEU A 47 -3.74 -3.19 2.34
C LEU A 47 -3.66 -2.47 3.69
N VAL A 48 -2.51 -1.89 4.03
CA VAL A 48 -2.34 -1.11 5.26
C VAL A 48 -3.19 0.16 5.21
N GLU A 49 -3.19 0.87 4.07
CA GLU A 49 -4.06 2.03 3.87
C GLU A 49 -5.54 1.65 3.91
N ARG A 50 -5.91 0.49 3.34
CA ARG A 50 -7.28 -0.01 3.44
C ARG A 50 -7.69 -0.29 4.88
N TRP A 51 -6.80 -0.89 5.67
CA TRP A 51 -7.03 -1.15 7.08
C TRP A 51 -7.19 0.15 7.90
N PHE A 52 -6.37 1.17 7.65
CA PHE A 52 -6.55 2.49 8.29
C PHE A 52 -7.89 3.15 7.93
N GLY A 53 -8.41 2.90 6.73
CA GLY A 53 -9.77 3.29 6.35
C GLY A 53 -10.84 2.65 7.23
N GLU A 54 -10.73 1.35 7.51
CA GLU A 54 -11.66 0.63 8.39
C GLU A 54 -11.59 1.14 9.83
N LEU A 55 -10.38 1.31 10.39
CA LEU A 55 -10.17 1.91 11.72
C LEU A 55 -10.85 3.28 11.80
N THR A 56 -10.63 4.11 10.78
CA THR A 56 -11.18 5.48 10.75
C THR A 56 -12.70 5.47 10.71
N GLN A 57 -13.30 4.63 9.87
CA GLN A 57 -14.76 4.57 9.70
C GLN A 57 -15.49 3.95 10.89
N LYS A 58 -14.88 2.95 11.54
CA LYS A 58 -15.53 2.16 12.60
C LYS A 58 -15.25 2.69 13.99
N ALA A 59 -14.03 3.15 14.27
CA ALA A 59 -13.63 3.61 15.60
C ALA A 59 -13.51 5.14 15.66
N VAL A 60 -12.71 5.74 14.79
CA VAL A 60 -12.31 7.16 14.95
C VAL A 60 -13.44 8.14 14.65
N ARG A 61 -14.15 7.99 13.52
CA ARG A 61 -15.22 8.93 13.13
C ARG A 61 -16.52 8.78 13.92
N ARG A 62 -16.69 7.66 14.62
CA ARG A 62 -17.88 7.37 15.43
C ARG A 62 -17.67 7.66 16.91
N GLY A 63 -16.42 7.77 17.35
CA GLY A 63 -16.07 8.14 18.70
C GLY A 63 -16.03 9.65 18.90
N ALA A 64 -16.44 10.10 20.09
CA ALA A 64 -16.09 11.41 20.63
C ALA A 64 -15.11 11.16 21.77
N PHE A 65 -13.90 11.70 21.66
CA PHE A 65 -12.81 11.44 22.61
C PHE A 65 -12.59 12.69 23.47
N ALA A 66 -12.58 12.51 24.80
CA ALA A 66 -12.33 13.60 25.74
C ALA A 66 -10.84 13.91 25.88
N SER A 67 -9.98 12.94 25.55
CA SER A 67 -8.53 13.07 25.65
C SER A 67 -7.78 12.18 24.64
N VAL A 68 -6.47 12.42 24.48
CA VAL A 68 -5.58 11.57 23.66
C VAL A 68 -5.46 10.14 24.22
N PRO A 69 -5.30 9.92 25.55
CA PRO A 69 -5.34 8.58 26.13
C PRO A 69 -6.59 7.78 25.76
N ASP A 70 -7.78 8.42 25.78
CA ASP A 70 -9.04 7.75 25.42
C ASP A 70 -9.04 7.28 23.96
N LEU A 71 -8.46 8.09 23.06
CA LEU A 71 -8.29 7.72 21.66
C LEU A 71 -7.33 6.54 21.50
N VAL A 72 -6.20 6.55 22.23
CA VAL A 72 -5.22 5.45 22.19
C VAL A 72 -5.88 4.15 22.66
N GLN A 73 -6.58 4.18 23.80
CA GLN A 73 -7.30 3.02 24.32
C GLN A 73 -8.32 2.48 23.32
N THR A 74 -9.10 3.37 22.69
CA THR A 74 -10.09 2.96 21.67
C THR A 74 -9.42 2.27 20.47
N ILE A 75 -8.25 2.75 20.04
CA ILE A 75 -7.48 2.14 18.95
C ILE A 75 -6.97 0.75 19.36
N GLU A 76 -6.47 0.60 20.59
CA GLU A 76 -6.01 -0.69 21.14
C GLU A 76 -7.14 -1.71 21.25
N GLU A 77 -8.31 -1.30 21.73
CA GLU A 77 -9.51 -2.14 21.79
C GLU A 77 -9.97 -2.56 20.40
N PHE A 78 -9.97 -1.63 19.44
CA PHE A 78 -10.27 -1.95 18.05
C PHE A 78 -9.26 -2.96 17.46
N LEU A 79 -7.97 -2.80 17.75
CA LEU A 79 -6.92 -3.72 17.33
C LEU A 79 -7.13 -5.12 17.90
N ALA A 80 -7.44 -5.22 19.20
CA ALA A 80 -7.71 -6.50 19.85
C ALA A 80 -8.91 -7.22 19.21
N ALA A 81 -10.04 -6.52 19.04
CA ALA A 81 -11.24 -7.06 18.42
C ALA A 81 -11.02 -7.45 16.93
N TRP A 82 -10.25 -6.65 16.19
CA TRP A 82 -9.92 -6.95 14.80
C TRP A 82 -9.05 -8.21 14.67
N ASN A 83 -8.09 -8.39 15.58
CA ASN A 83 -7.17 -9.53 15.57
C ASN A 83 -7.82 -10.84 16.04
N GLU A 84 -8.89 -10.77 16.85
CA GLU A 84 -9.65 -11.95 17.26
C GLU A 84 -10.36 -12.63 16.08
N ASN A 85 -10.88 -11.85 15.12
CA ASN A 85 -11.52 -12.37 13.92
C ASN A 85 -11.12 -11.55 12.66
N PRO A 86 -9.89 -11.74 12.15
CA PRO A 86 -9.39 -10.96 11.05
C PRO A 86 -10.14 -11.30 9.77
N ARG A 87 -10.76 -10.28 9.15
CA ARG A 87 -11.42 -10.44 7.85
C ARG A 87 -10.42 -10.13 6.74
N PRO A 88 -10.05 -11.11 5.90
CA PRO A 88 -9.16 -10.85 4.78
C PRO A 88 -9.83 -9.92 3.78
N PHE A 89 -9.09 -8.93 3.27
CA PHE A 89 -9.52 -8.15 2.12
C PHE A 89 -9.40 -9.01 0.86
N VAL A 90 -10.54 -9.46 0.33
CA VAL A 90 -10.58 -10.26 -0.90
C VAL A 90 -10.64 -9.33 -2.10
N TRP A 91 -9.65 -9.47 -2.98
CA TRP A 91 -9.64 -8.78 -4.25
C TRP A 91 -10.60 -9.46 -5.22
N THR A 92 -11.67 -8.77 -5.62
CA THR A 92 -12.68 -9.31 -6.53
C THR A 92 -12.53 -8.83 -7.98
N ALA A 93 -11.68 -7.81 -8.22
CA ALA A 93 -11.54 -7.26 -9.56
C ALA A 93 -10.71 -8.19 -10.45
N LYS A 94 -11.22 -8.56 -11.61
CA LYS A 94 -10.50 -9.40 -12.55
C LYS A 94 -9.39 -8.60 -13.23
N LEU A 95 -8.28 -9.27 -13.55
CA LEU A 95 -7.15 -8.64 -14.23
C LEU A 95 -7.57 -8.09 -15.59
N GLU A 96 -8.41 -8.83 -16.30
CA GLU A 96 -8.91 -8.47 -17.63
C GLU A 96 -9.73 -7.17 -17.57
N ASP A 97 -10.53 -6.99 -16.52
CA ASP A 97 -11.34 -5.79 -16.32
C ASP A 97 -10.45 -4.57 -15.99
N MET A 98 -9.37 -4.78 -15.24
CA MET A 98 -8.37 -3.74 -14.98
C MET A 98 -7.63 -3.33 -16.25
N LEU A 99 -7.18 -4.29 -17.05
CA LEU A 99 -6.49 -4.03 -18.32
C LEU A 99 -7.38 -3.24 -19.29
N LYS A 100 -8.65 -3.64 -19.44
CA LYS A 100 -9.62 -2.90 -20.27
C LYS A 100 -9.81 -1.47 -19.79
N LYS A 101 -9.86 -1.23 -18.47
CA LYS A 101 -9.94 0.13 -17.91
C LYS A 101 -8.70 0.95 -18.24
N ILE A 102 -7.51 0.36 -18.12
CA ILE A 102 -6.24 1.01 -18.45
C ILE A 102 -6.19 1.39 -19.93
N GLU A 103 -6.61 0.49 -20.82
CA GLU A 103 -6.66 0.73 -22.26
C GLU A 103 -7.61 1.88 -22.62
N ARG A 104 -8.82 1.90 -22.03
CA ARG A 104 -9.77 3.02 -22.23
C ARG A 104 -9.19 4.35 -21.78
N ALA A 105 -8.53 4.37 -20.62
CA ALA A 105 -7.88 5.56 -20.10
C ALA A 105 -6.74 6.03 -21.03
N ARG A 106 -5.91 5.12 -21.53
CA ARG A 106 -4.84 5.42 -22.49
C ARG A 106 -5.39 5.99 -23.79
N ALA A 107 -6.42 5.37 -24.38
CA ALA A 107 -7.05 5.86 -25.59
C ALA A 107 -7.61 7.29 -25.41
N LYS A 108 -8.24 7.57 -24.26
CA LYS A 108 -8.72 8.92 -23.94
C LYS A 108 -7.58 9.92 -23.81
N LEU A 109 -6.48 9.56 -23.13
CA LEU A 109 -5.31 10.41 -22.98
C LEU A 109 -4.67 10.74 -24.33
N GLU A 110 -4.54 9.76 -25.23
CA GLU A 110 -4.05 9.99 -26.59
C GLU A 110 -4.95 10.94 -27.39
N SER A 111 -6.27 10.84 -27.23
CA SER A 111 -7.19 11.78 -27.91
C SER A 111 -7.07 13.23 -27.41
N ILE A 112 -6.67 13.43 -26.14
CA ILE A 112 -6.50 14.76 -25.54
C ILE A 112 -5.10 15.32 -25.86
N LYS A 113 -4.08 14.48 -25.72
CA LYS A 113 -2.67 14.82 -25.99
C LYS A 113 -1.98 13.63 -26.64
N PRO A 114 -1.84 13.64 -27.98
CA PRO A 114 -1.13 12.61 -28.70
C PRO A 114 0.31 12.43 -28.21
N GLY A 115 0.75 11.18 -28.08
CA GLY A 115 2.07 10.78 -27.59
C GLY A 115 2.24 10.78 -26.07
N SER A 116 1.19 11.13 -25.30
CA SER A 116 1.26 11.21 -23.83
C SER A 116 1.36 9.85 -23.14
N THR A 117 0.96 8.77 -23.79
CA THR A 117 1.03 7.40 -23.24
C THR A 117 2.31 6.67 -23.63
N GLN A 118 3.18 7.29 -24.43
CA GLN A 118 4.44 6.67 -24.80
C GLN A 118 5.41 6.57 -23.61
N PRO A 119 6.19 5.47 -23.51
CA PRO A 119 7.20 5.33 -22.47
C PRO A 119 8.19 6.49 -22.53
N ARG A 120 8.37 7.18 -21.40
CA ARG A 120 9.35 8.25 -21.30
C ARG A 120 10.75 7.65 -21.43
N ARG A 121 11.45 7.92 -22.54
CA ARG A 121 12.82 7.47 -22.77
C ARG A 121 13.72 8.13 -21.71
N ARG A 122 14.27 7.35 -20.77
CA ARG A 122 15.32 7.86 -19.88
C ARG A 122 16.56 8.16 -20.73
N GLN A 123 17.00 9.41 -20.76
CA GLN A 123 18.32 9.75 -21.27
C GLN A 123 19.34 9.18 -20.28
N LYS A 124 20.29 8.37 -20.76
CA LYS A 124 21.46 8.01 -19.96
C LYS A 124 22.33 9.27 -19.85
N PRO A 125 22.92 9.58 -18.69
CA PRO A 125 23.96 10.60 -18.62
C PRO A 125 25.09 10.19 -19.57
N GLU A 126 25.57 11.12 -20.39
CA GLU A 126 26.82 10.94 -21.14
C GLU A 126 27.98 10.83 -20.12
N GLU A 127 28.87 9.85 -20.36
CA GLU A 127 30.07 9.58 -19.54
C GLU A 127 31.08 10.72 -19.57
#